data_AF-A0A6N2LBJ3-F1
#
_entry.id   AF-A0A6N2LBJ3-F1
#
_cell.length_a   1.000
_cell.length_b   1.000
_cell.length_c   1.000
_cell.angle_alpha   90.00
_cell.angle_beta   90.00
_cell.angle_gamma   90.00
#
_symmetry.space_group_name_H-M   'P 1'
#
loop_
_entity.id
_entity.type
_entity.pdbx_description
1 polymer ?
#
loop_
_entity_poly.entity_id
_entity_poly.type
_entity_poly.pdbx_seq_one_letter_code
_entity_poly.pdbx_strand_id
1 'polypeptide(L)'
;MTFKSWLHQRPEVQAIKWSIRLRPGRFFTIPEGLRTPQESQHGDAVMEATVRVRNGSVLGKGSILKMYFFPGQRTSSHIQIHGAPNVYKVDGYPVYSMATPTIAGAKEVLAYLKAKPKIEGSLAQKVILTDLREEAAVYIDGTPFVIRELNKPVDTLKHVGITGPVSSWRLD
;
A
#
# COMPACT_ATOMS: atom_id res chain seq x y z
N MET A 1 13.15 3.82 -27.82
CA MET A 1 11.97 4.61 -27.36
C MET A 1 12.27 5.11 -25.96
N THR A 2 12.16 6.42 -25.69
CA THR A 2 12.47 6.95 -24.34
C THR A 2 11.21 6.92 -23.47
N PHE A 3 11.38 6.81 -22.15
CA PHE A 3 10.24 6.88 -21.21
C PHE A 3 9.42 8.16 -21.41
N LYS A 4 10.09 9.28 -21.72
CA LYS A 4 9.43 10.55 -22.02
C LYS A 4 8.54 10.47 -23.27
N SER A 5 8.99 9.83 -24.36
CA SER A 5 8.17 9.70 -25.56
C SER A 5 7.02 8.73 -25.34
N TRP A 6 7.23 7.64 -24.60
CA TRP A 6 6.18 6.69 -24.20
C TRP A 6 5.10 7.36 -23.35
N LEU A 7 5.50 8.18 -22.36
CA LEU A 7 4.57 8.86 -21.46
C LEU A 7 3.77 9.97 -22.16
N HIS A 8 4.31 10.60 -23.20
CA HIS A 8 3.57 11.58 -24.01
C HIS A 8 2.54 10.93 -24.94
N GLN A 9 2.75 9.68 -25.34
CA GLN A 9 1.82 8.92 -26.18
C GLN A 9 0.62 8.33 -25.39
N ARG A 10 0.61 8.52 -24.06
CA ARG A 10 -0.34 7.90 -23.13
C ARG A 10 -1.16 8.98 -22.40
N PRO A 11 -2.14 9.61 -23.08
CA PRO A 11 -2.97 10.67 -22.48
C PRO A 11 -3.70 10.21 -21.21
N GLU A 12 -4.04 8.92 -21.10
CA GLU A 12 -4.65 8.31 -19.92
C GLU A 12 -3.72 8.35 -18.69
N VAL A 13 -2.42 8.12 -18.87
CA VAL A 13 -1.43 8.14 -17.78
C VAL A 13 -1.15 9.58 -17.33
N GLN A 14 -1.18 10.54 -18.25
CA GLN A 14 -1.10 11.96 -17.91
C GLN A 14 -2.32 12.40 -17.10
N ALA A 15 -3.53 12.04 -17.54
CA ALA A 15 -4.77 12.35 -16.83
C ALA A 15 -4.76 11.76 -15.41
N ILE A 16 -4.29 10.53 -15.25
CA ILE A 16 -4.02 9.87 -13.97
C ILE A 16 -3.05 10.68 -13.11
N LYS A 17 -1.91 11.09 -13.66
CA LYS A 17 -0.90 11.87 -12.93
C LYS A 17 -1.46 13.20 -12.42
N TRP A 18 -2.30 13.86 -13.20
CA TRP A 18 -2.98 15.10 -12.81
C TRP A 18 -4.09 14.85 -11.79
N SER A 19 -4.86 13.77 -11.93
CA SER A 19 -5.93 13.42 -11.00
C SER A 19 -5.41 13.04 -9.62
N ILE A 20 -4.29 12.31 -9.53
CA ILE A 20 -3.60 11.98 -8.27
C ILE A 20 -3.21 13.26 -7.50
N ARG A 21 -2.72 14.28 -8.21
CA ARG A 21 -2.27 15.54 -7.60
C ARG A 21 -3.42 16.41 -7.10
N LEU A 22 -4.54 16.41 -7.81
CA LEU A 22 -5.67 17.30 -7.53
C LEU A 22 -6.73 16.66 -6.64
N ARG A 23 -6.95 15.35 -6.75
CA ARG A 23 -8.01 14.59 -6.07
C ARG A 23 -7.58 13.12 -5.85
N PRO A 24 -6.70 12.85 -4.87
CA PRO A 24 -6.13 11.52 -4.66
C PRO A 24 -7.17 10.40 -4.46
N GLY A 25 -8.37 10.72 -3.94
CA GLY A 25 -9.46 9.74 -3.77
C GLY A 25 -10.20 9.32 -5.04
N ARG A 26 -10.10 10.08 -6.15
CA ARG A 26 -10.75 9.74 -7.44
C ARG A 26 -9.86 8.92 -8.38
N PHE A 27 -8.64 8.60 -7.96
CA PHE A 27 -7.67 7.89 -8.81
C PHE A 27 -8.15 6.49 -9.24
N PHE A 28 -8.96 5.82 -8.42
CA PHE A 28 -9.54 4.52 -8.75
C PHE A 28 -10.77 4.59 -9.70
N THR A 29 -11.20 5.78 -10.10
CA THR A 29 -12.34 5.96 -11.00
C THR A 29 -11.88 6.25 -12.43
N ILE A 30 -12.33 5.43 -13.38
CA ILE A 30 -12.06 5.63 -14.81
C ILE A 30 -12.73 6.95 -15.26
N PRO A 31 -12.06 7.83 -16.04
CA PRO A 31 -12.68 9.03 -16.60
C PRO A 31 -13.93 8.71 -17.41
N GLU A 32 -15.02 9.47 -17.25
CA GLU A 32 -16.32 9.24 -17.90
C GLU A 32 -16.24 9.03 -19.41
N GLY A 33 -15.34 9.73 -20.10
CA GLY A 33 -15.16 9.61 -21.55
C GLY A 33 -14.56 8.28 -22.04
N LEU A 34 -14.14 7.41 -21.12
CA LEU A 34 -13.60 6.07 -21.42
C LEU A 34 -14.52 4.94 -20.92
N ARG A 35 -15.68 5.26 -20.34
CA ARG A 35 -16.64 4.26 -19.81
C ARG A 35 -17.61 3.79 -20.91
N THR A 36 -17.95 2.51 -20.91
CA THR A 36 -19.08 2.00 -21.69
C THR A 36 -20.40 2.57 -21.15
N PRO A 37 -21.42 2.87 -21.99
CA PRO A 37 -22.66 3.58 -21.59
C PRO A 37 -23.49 2.96 -20.44
N GLN A 38 -23.16 1.75 -19.98
CA GLN A 38 -23.86 1.07 -18.89
C GLN A 38 -23.36 1.43 -17.48
N GLU A 39 -22.22 2.10 -17.33
CA GLU A 39 -21.69 2.52 -16.02
C GLU A 39 -21.98 4.00 -15.75
N SER A 40 -23.27 4.34 -15.71
CA SER A 40 -23.72 5.68 -15.37
C SER A 40 -23.54 5.98 -13.87
N GLN A 41 -23.40 7.28 -13.57
CA GLN A 41 -23.08 7.94 -12.29
C GLN A 41 -23.79 7.42 -11.02
N HIS A 42 -24.81 6.58 -11.16
CA HIS A 42 -25.49 5.90 -10.06
C HIS A 42 -24.60 4.85 -9.38
N GLY A 43 -23.72 4.17 -10.13
CA GLY A 43 -22.84 3.12 -9.59
C GLY A 43 -21.82 3.64 -8.57
N ASP A 44 -21.24 4.82 -8.82
CA ASP A 44 -20.19 5.40 -7.95
C ASP A 44 -20.77 5.92 -6.63
N ALA A 45 -21.93 6.60 -6.66
CA ALA A 45 -22.60 7.09 -5.45
C ALA A 45 -23.17 5.95 -4.60
N VAL A 46 -23.75 4.92 -5.24
CA VAL A 46 -24.22 3.71 -4.55
C VAL A 46 -23.03 2.93 -3.98
N MET A 47 -21.92 2.81 -4.71
CA MET A 47 -20.70 2.17 -4.19
C MET A 47 -20.15 2.93 -2.98
N GLU A 48 -20.01 4.26 -3.05
CA GLU A 48 -19.50 5.07 -1.94
C GLU A 48 -20.41 4.98 -0.70
N ALA A 49 -21.73 5.06 -0.89
CA ALA A 49 -22.70 4.89 0.18
C ALA A 49 -22.64 3.46 0.77
N THR A 50 -22.55 2.43 -0.07
CA THR A 50 -22.45 1.04 0.38
C THR A 50 -21.15 0.79 1.14
N VAL A 51 -20.02 1.33 0.66
CA VAL A 51 -18.70 1.23 1.31
C VAL A 51 -18.71 1.93 2.68
N ARG A 52 -19.32 3.12 2.79
CA ARG A 52 -19.43 3.86 4.06
C ARG A 52 -20.29 3.14 5.10
N VAL A 53 -21.30 2.38 4.68
CA VAL A 53 -22.23 1.69 5.58
C VAL A 53 -21.72 0.29 5.98
N ARG A 54 -20.70 -0.24 5.27
CA ARG A 54 -20.06 -1.51 5.62
C ARG A 54 -19.23 -1.37 6.90
N ASN A 55 -19.82 -1.80 8.01
CA ASN A 55 -19.12 -2.14 9.24
C ASN A 55 -19.02 -3.68 9.32
N GLY A 56 -17.82 -4.23 9.44
CA GLY A 56 -17.63 -5.67 9.55
C GLY A 56 -16.19 -6.03 9.96
N SER A 57 -16.06 -7.16 10.67
CA SER A 57 -14.75 -7.74 10.97
C SER A 57 -14.20 -8.47 9.74
N VAL A 58 -12.99 -8.13 9.32
CA VAL A 58 -12.28 -8.83 8.22
C VAL A 58 -11.85 -10.24 8.65
N LEU A 59 -11.72 -10.46 9.97
CA LEU A 59 -11.50 -11.77 10.56
C LEU A 59 -12.85 -12.41 10.85
N GLY A 60 -13.22 -13.39 10.03
CA GLY A 60 -14.46 -14.14 10.14
C GLY A 60 -14.21 -15.64 10.37
N LYS A 61 -15.29 -16.39 10.58
CA LYS A 61 -15.22 -17.85 10.62
C LYS A 61 -14.71 -18.37 9.26
N GLY A 62 -13.70 -19.24 9.29
CA GLY A 62 -13.06 -19.74 8.07
C GLY A 62 -11.98 -18.82 7.52
N SER A 63 -11.55 -17.78 8.24
CA SER A 63 -10.31 -17.06 7.95
C SER A 63 -9.11 -17.75 8.62
N ILE A 64 -7.97 -17.76 7.93
CA ILE A 64 -6.69 -18.17 8.48
C ILE A 64 -5.66 -17.05 8.33
N LEU A 65 -4.63 -17.08 9.17
CA LEU A 65 -3.51 -16.15 9.11
C LEU A 65 -2.29 -16.86 8.53
N LYS A 66 -1.77 -16.32 7.44
CA LYS A 66 -0.51 -16.75 6.85
C LYS A 66 0.55 -15.72 7.20
N MET A 67 1.66 -16.15 7.79
CA MET A 67 2.78 -15.27 8.07
C MET A 67 3.37 -14.72 6.75
N TYR A 68 3.67 -13.42 6.69
CA TYR A 68 4.28 -12.81 5.49
C TYR A 68 5.70 -13.32 5.24
N PHE A 69 6.42 -13.59 6.32
CA PHE A 69 7.79 -14.09 6.30
C PHE A 69 7.86 -15.35 7.15
N PHE A 70 8.05 -16.51 6.54
CA PHE A 70 8.17 -17.77 7.28
C PHE A 70 9.64 -18.07 7.63
N PRO A 71 9.92 -18.70 8.79
CA PRO A 71 11.27 -19.15 9.15
C PRO A 71 11.87 -20.02 8.04
N GLY A 72 13.10 -19.70 7.61
CA GLY A 72 13.79 -20.42 6.53
C GLY A 72 13.50 -19.88 5.12
N GLN A 73 12.65 -18.86 4.97
CA GLN A 73 12.49 -18.17 3.68
C GLN A 73 13.82 -17.52 3.27
N ARG A 74 14.32 -17.85 2.07
CA ARG A 74 15.50 -17.19 1.51
C ARG A 74 15.19 -15.72 1.23
N THR A 75 16.00 -14.83 1.80
CA THR A 75 15.97 -13.40 1.50
C THR A 75 17.23 -13.04 0.75
N SER A 76 17.09 -12.11 -0.20
CA SER A 76 18.22 -11.49 -0.87
C SER A 76 18.01 -10.00 -0.70
N SER A 77 18.58 -9.42 0.35
CA SER A 77 18.52 -7.98 0.60
C SER A 77 19.85 -7.34 0.21
N HIS A 78 19.81 -6.20 -0.48
CA HIS A 78 21.02 -5.40 -0.70
C HIS A 78 21.41 -4.64 0.57
N ILE A 79 20.41 -4.22 1.35
CA ILE A 79 20.59 -3.58 2.64
C ILE A 79 20.07 -4.55 3.71
N GLN A 80 20.96 -4.97 4.61
CA GLN A 80 20.63 -5.94 5.66
C GLN A 80 20.04 -5.21 6.86
N ILE A 81 18.72 -5.25 7.01
CA ILE A 81 18.00 -4.71 8.16
C ILE A 81 17.20 -5.86 8.79
N HIS A 82 17.45 -6.13 10.07
CA HIS A 82 16.79 -7.22 10.77
C HIS A 82 15.26 -7.00 10.80
N GLY A 83 14.49 -8.03 10.47
CA GLY A 83 13.03 -7.94 10.40
C GLY A 83 12.48 -7.12 9.23
N ALA A 84 13.32 -6.72 8.27
CA ALA A 84 12.95 -5.99 7.06
C ALA A 84 13.53 -6.71 5.82
N PRO A 85 12.80 -7.66 5.21
CA PRO A 85 13.30 -8.45 4.10
C PRO A 85 13.30 -7.67 2.79
N ASN A 86 14.18 -8.07 1.87
CA ASN A 86 14.27 -7.55 0.51
C ASN A 86 14.33 -6.02 0.46
N VAL A 87 15.21 -5.40 1.26
CA VAL A 87 15.45 -3.94 1.19
C VAL A 87 16.38 -3.64 0.01
N TYR A 88 15.94 -2.78 -0.89
CA TYR A 88 16.70 -2.30 -2.05
C TYR A 88 16.64 -0.78 -2.15
N LYS A 89 17.74 -0.19 -2.64
CA LYS A 89 17.82 1.22 -3.01
C LYS A 89 17.97 1.30 -4.53
N VAL A 90 17.23 2.21 -5.15
CA VAL A 90 17.39 2.51 -6.58
C VAL A 90 18.62 3.42 -6.75
N ASP A 91 19.52 3.07 -7.67
CA ASP A 91 20.70 3.87 -7.95
C ASP A 91 20.32 5.23 -8.54
N GLY A 92 21.01 6.29 -8.09
CA GLY A 92 20.73 7.66 -8.52
C GLY A 92 19.45 8.31 -7.97
N TYR A 93 18.60 7.58 -7.24
CA TYR A 93 17.33 8.11 -6.71
C TYR A 93 17.16 7.84 -5.20
N PRO A 94 16.45 8.71 -4.46
CA PRO A 94 16.08 8.49 -3.06
C PRO A 94 14.85 7.58 -2.95
N VAL A 95 14.82 6.49 -3.73
CA VAL A 95 13.70 5.54 -3.80
C VAL A 95 14.19 4.20 -3.26
N TYR A 96 13.39 3.63 -2.37
CA TYR A 96 13.67 2.36 -1.71
C TYR A 96 12.47 1.44 -1.88
N SER A 97 12.72 0.15 -1.96
CA SER A 97 11.70 -0.90 -1.89
C SER A 97 12.03 -1.88 -0.78
N MET A 98 10.99 -2.53 -0.26
CA MET A 98 11.08 -3.49 0.82
C MET A 98 9.90 -4.45 0.74
N ALA A 99 10.08 -5.70 1.17
CA ALA A 99 8.95 -6.59 1.45
C ALA A 99 8.28 -6.22 2.81
N THR A 100 7.19 -6.88 3.17
CA THR A 100 6.49 -6.58 4.42
C THR A 100 7.42 -6.75 5.64
N PRO A 101 7.71 -5.69 6.40
CA PRO A 101 8.60 -5.75 7.55
C PRO A 101 7.83 -6.17 8.82
N THR A 102 8.56 -6.58 9.84
CA THR A 102 8.10 -6.52 11.23
C THR A 102 8.00 -5.06 11.70
N ILE A 103 7.28 -4.80 12.79
CA ILE A 103 7.24 -3.45 13.39
C ILE A 103 8.65 -2.96 13.75
N ALA A 104 9.48 -3.83 14.33
CA ALA A 104 10.87 -3.51 14.65
C ALA A 104 11.67 -3.19 13.38
N GLY A 105 11.58 -4.03 12.35
CA GLY A 105 12.27 -3.79 11.07
C GLY A 105 11.82 -2.50 10.38
N ALA A 106 10.54 -2.15 10.47
CA ALA A 106 10.03 -0.89 9.93
C ALA A 106 10.66 0.33 10.65
N LYS A 107 10.82 0.27 11.98
CA LYS A 107 11.50 1.31 12.76
C LYS A 107 12.97 1.44 12.35
N GLU A 108 13.66 0.32 12.19
CA GLU A 108 15.07 0.31 11.75
C GLU A 108 15.24 0.89 10.34
N VAL A 109 14.31 0.59 9.42
CA VAL A 109 14.30 1.19 8.07
C VAL A 109 14.13 2.71 8.14
N LEU A 110 13.22 3.19 8.98
CA LEU A 110 13.01 4.63 9.16
C LEU A 110 14.23 5.32 9.78
N ALA A 111 14.88 4.68 10.76
CA ALA A 111 16.12 5.15 11.35
C ALA A 111 17.26 5.18 10.31
N TYR A 112 17.40 4.14 9.50
CA TYR A 112 18.36 4.05 8.39
C TYR A 112 18.15 5.19 7.37
N LEU A 113 16.90 5.51 7.05
CA LEU A 113 16.52 6.62 6.17
C LEU A 113 16.61 8.00 6.86
N LYS A 114 17.05 8.05 8.11
CA LYS A 114 17.15 9.26 8.94
C LYS A 114 15.82 10.00 9.07
N ALA A 115 14.71 9.27 9.02
CA ALA A 115 13.40 9.82 9.33
C ALA A 115 13.37 10.21 10.82
N LYS A 116 13.34 11.51 11.09
CA LYS A 116 13.22 12.03 12.45
C LYS A 116 11.87 12.73 12.62
N PRO A 117 11.23 12.62 13.81
CA PRO A 117 10.15 13.52 14.17
C PRO A 117 10.60 14.98 13.98
N LYS A 118 9.71 15.84 13.49
CA LYS A 118 9.99 17.28 13.41
C LYS A 118 10.13 17.82 14.83
N ILE A 119 11.37 17.99 15.28
CA ILE A 119 11.69 18.87 16.40
C ILE A 119 11.73 20.30 15.83
N GLU A 120 11.11 21.26 16.51
CA GLU A 120 11.08 22.66 16.08
C GLU A 120 12.50 23.15 15.74
N GLY A 121 12.66 23.73 14.54
CA GLY A 121 13.95 24.25 14.05
C GLY A 121 14.85 23.24 13.31
N SER A 122 14.50 21.94 13.23
CA SER A 122 15.30 20.94 12.52
C SER A 122 14.76 20.59 11.12
N LEU A 123 15.65 20.51 10.13
CA LEU A 123 15.37 19.96 8.80
C LEU A 123 15.20 18.42 8.89
N ALA A 124 14.03 17.97 9.32
CA ALA A 124 13.70 16.55 9.37
C ALA A 124 13.59 15.95 7.96
N GLN A 125 14.27 14.83 7.71
CA GLN A 125 14.19 14.12 6.45
C GLN A 125 12.82 13.46 6.30
N LYS A 126 12.01 13.97 5.36
CA LYS A 126 10.66 13.47 5.09
C LYS A 126 10.74 12.15 4.34
N VAL A 127 10.26 11.07 4.96
CA VAL A 127 10.07 9.78 4.32
C VAL A 127 8.58 9.57 4.02
N ILE A 128 8.27 9.13 2.81
CA ILE A 128 6.91 8.77 2.40
C ILE A 128 6.90 7.25 2.22
N LEU A 129 6.11 6.57 3.04
CA LEU A 129 5.84 5.15 2.88
C LEU A 129 4.57 4.98 2.04
N THR A 130 4.70 4.32 0.90
CA THR A 130 3.57 3.99 0.04
C THR A 130 3.37 2.48 0.05
N ASP A 131 2.28 2.03 0.65
CA ASP A 131 1.87 0.63 0.60
C ASP A 131 1.00 0.40 -0.65
N LEU A 132 1.37 -0.58 -1.46
CA LEU A 132 0.70 -0.90 -2.73
C LEU A 132 -0.23 -2.12 -2.62
N ARG A 133 -0.44 -2.65 -1.40
CA ARG A 133 -1.27 -3.84 -1.19
C ARG A 133 -2.75 -3.51 -1.26
N GLU A 134 -3.50 -4.36 -1.96
CA GLU A 134 -4.96 -4.41 -1.88
C GLU A 134 -5.44 -5.23 -0.67
N GLU A 135 -4.62 -6.19 -0.22
CA GLU A 135 -4.95 -7.09 0.88
C GLU A 135 -4.69 -6.46 2.27
N ALA A 136 -5.48 -6.86 3.26
CA ALA A 136 -5.27 -6.44 4.64
C ALA A 136 -4.04 -7.13 5.25
N ALA A 137 -3.19 -6.33 5.89
CA ALA A 137 -2.07 -6.82 6.69
C ALA A 137 -2.40 -6.72 8.17
N VAL A 138 -2.23 -7.82 8.90
CA VAL A 138 -2.47 -7.91 10.34
C VAL A 138 -1.14 -8.08 11.05
N TYR A 139 -0.89 -7.30 12.09
CA TYR A 139 0.28 -7.47 12.95
C TYR A 139 -0.14 -8.12 14.26
N ILE A 140 0.51 -9.22 14.62
CA ILE A 140 0.36 -9.87 15.93
C ILE A 140 1.74 -9.89 16.56
N ASP A 141 1.86 -9.26 17.73
CA ASP A 141 3.14 -9.10 18.44
C ASP A 141 4.27 -8.58 17.54
N GLY A 142 3.95 -7.56 16.73
CA GLY A 142 4.89 -6.96 15.79
C GLY A 142 5.25 -7.79 14.55
N THR A 143 4.72 -9.01 14.42
CA THR A 143 4.95 -9.90 13.29
C THR A 143 3.82 -9.76 12.25
N PRO A 144 4.14 -9.61 10.94
CA PRO A 144 3.14 -9.41 9.91
C PRO A 144 2.51 -10.71 9.40
N PHE A 145 1.19 -10.69 9.24
CA PHE A 145 0.36 -11.75 8.68
C PHE A 145 -0.57 -11.21 7.60
N VAL A 146 -0.98 -12.09 6.70
CA VAL A 146 -2.02 -11.86 5.71
C VAL A 146 -3.19 -12.80 5.97
N ILE A 147 -4.40 -12.29 5.77
CA ILE A 147 -5.63 -13.07 5.93
C ILE A 147 -5.87 -13.88 4.65
N ARG A 148 -6.23 -15.15 4.80
CA ARG A 148 -6.61 -16.07 3.72
C ARG A 148 -7.91 -16.78 4.08
N GLU A 149 -8.61 -17.32 3.08
CA GLU A 149 -9.73 -18.22 3.31
C GLU A 149 -9.20 -19.64 3.61
N LEU A 150 -9.76 -20.29 4.62
CA LEU A 150 -9.40 -21.65 5.04
C LEU A 150 -9.51 -22.65 3.88
N ASN A 151 -10.57 -22.51 3.07
CA ASN A 151 -10.84 -23.41 1.95
C ASN A 151 -10.02 -23.07 0.70
N LYS A 152 -9.37 -21.89 0.67
CA LYS A 152 -8.55 -21.41 -0.44
C LYS A 152 -7.28 -20.72 0.09
N PRO A 153 -6.42 -21.45 0.82
CA PRO A 153 -5.36 -20.85 1.62
C PRO A 153 -4.23 -20.23 0.79
N VAL A 154 -4.12 -20.63 -0.47
CA VAL A 154 -3.11 -20.13 -1.43
C VAL A 154 -3.61 -18.94 -2.24
N ASP A 155 -4.92 -18.74 -2.33
CA ASP A 155 -5.51 -17.67 -3.13
C ASP A 155 -5.38 -16.33 -2.42
N THR A 156 -5.15 -15.27 -3.18
CA THR A 156 -5.17 -13.91 -2.63
C THR A 156 -6.60 -13.52 -2.35
N LEU A 157 -6.85 -13.24 -1.07
CA LEU A 157 -8.14 -12.78 -0.61
C LEU A 157 -8.34 -11.32 -1.03
N LYS A 158 -9.08 -11.13 -2.12
CA LYS A 158 -9.40 -9.81 -2.66
C LYS A 158 -10.64 -9.26 -1.98
N HIS A 159 -10.44 -8.45 -0.95
CA HIS A 159 -11.54 -7.64 -0.43
C HIS A 159 -11.56 -6.28 -1.12
N VAL A 160 -12.42 -6.13 -2.11
CA VAL A 160 -12.58 -4.85 -2.82
C VAL A 160 -13.50 -3.94 -1.99
N GLY A 161 -13.11 -2.67 -1.82
CA GLY A 161 -13.94 -1.68 -1.15
C GLY A 161 -14.00 -1.80 0.37
N ILE A 162 -12.97 -2.36 1.01
CA ILE A 162 -12.76 -2.18 2.45
C ILE A 162 -12.13 -0.80 2.68
N THR A 163 -12.80 0.05 3.45
CA THR A 163 -12.26 1.32 3.95
C THR A 163 -12.13 1.24 5.45
N GLY A 164 -10.92 1.46 5.97
CA GLY A 164 -10.65 1.66 7.40
C GLY A 164 -10.24 3.11 7.68
N PRO A 165 -10.36 3.59 8.93
CA PRO A 165 -9.83 4.90 9.28
C PRO A 165 -8.33 4.95 8.97
N VAL A 166 -7.89 6.02 8.29
CA VAL A 166 -6.46 6.26 8.05
C VAL A 166 -5.78 6.40 9.40
N SER A 167 -5.00 5.40 9.77
CA SER A 167 -4.23 5.39 11.01
C SER A 167 -2.91 6.12 10.74
N SER A 168 -2.80 7.38 11.15
CA SER A 168 -1.52 8.08 11.10
C SER A 168 -0.64 7.61 12.25
N TRP A 169 0.40 6.84 11.95
CA TRP A 169 1.40 6.48 12.94
C TRP A 169 2.32 7.69 13.17
N ARG A 170 2.24 8.31 14.36
CA ARG A 170 3.38 9.07 14.90
C ARG A 170 4.26 8.08 15.62
N LEU A 171 5.55 8.11 15.29
CA LEU A 171 6.57 7.54 16.16
C LEU A 171 6.80 8.59 17.24
N ASP A 172 6.28 8.32 18.43
CA ASP A 172 6.61 9.07 19.65
C ASP A 172 8.06 8.76 20.08
#